data_AF-A0A662QXL3-F1
#
_entry.id   AF-A0A662QXL3-F1
#
_cell.length_a   1.000
_cell.length_b   1.000
_cell.length_c   1.000
_cell.angle_alpha   90.00
_cell.angle_beta   90.00
_cell.angle_gamma   90.00
#
_symmetry.space_group_name_H-M   'P 1'
#
loop_
_entity.id
_entity.type
_entity.pdbx_description
1 polymer ?
#
loop_
_entity_poly.entity_id
_entity_poly.type
_entity_poly.pdbx_seq_one_letter_code
_entity_poly.pdbx_strand_id
1 'polypeptide(L)'
;MVEMNFRQREKYEMSLSLTLEYFKEGNSMPEIAYKMKLAFSTIEKHLQRLLADGRIGIGEVLDEGKIGMIKGAITDCGSLKEMKAKLPGDVTYAQIRYVLICEGKFKMRKAPIESAVNTYMGNYCHRKCFRHENIIFGCRDKFAILIKKIGDVPITFREFREMMNNDDIKICRLLPEKKRMYVSWKCFERMSRMDKDFWDVSDRQERIDACLS
;
A
#
# COMPACT_ATOMS: atom_id res chain seq x y z
N MET A 1 2.30 -0.97 -28.31
CA MET A 1 1.98 -2.02 -27.30
C MET A 1 2.17 -1.58 -25.84
N VAL A 2 2.67 -0.36 -25.54
CA VAL A 2 2.90 0.13 -24.16
C VAL A 2 1.63 0.78 -23.54
N GLU A 3 0.80 1.45 -24.33
CA GLU A 3 -0.41 2.16 -23.87
C GLU A 3 -1.51 1.24 -23.30
N MET A 4 -1.64 0.01 -23.84
CA MET A 4 -2.68 -0.94 -23.40
C MET A 4 -2.45 -1.41 -21.95
N ASN A 5 -1.18 -1.44 -21.51
CA ASN A 5 -0.79 -1.84 -20.15
C ASN A 5 -0.99 -0.70 -19.14
N PHE A 6 -0.90 0.55 -19.59
CA PHE A 6 -1.03 1.74 -18.74
C PHE A 6 -2.48 1.94 -18.26
N ARG A 7 -3.45 1.95 -19.18
CA ARG A 7 -4.89 2.09 -18.83
C ARG A 7 -5.39 0.98 -17.90
N GLN A 8 -4.86 -0.23 -18.06
CA GLN A 8 -5.21 -1.36 -17.18
C GLN A 8 -4.66 -1.17 -15.75
N ARG A 9 -3.43 -0.65 -15.61
CA ARG A 9 -2.83 -0.35 -14.30
C ARG A 9 -3.55 0.79 -13.57
N GLU A 10 -3.94 1.84 -14.29
CA GLU A 10 -4.72 2.94 -13.70
C GLU A 10 -6.08 2.47 -13.19
N LYS A 11 -6.81 1.69 -14.00
CA LYS A 11 -8.09 1.10 -13.59
C LYS A 11 -7.93 0.22 -12.33
N TYR A 12 -6.85 -0.56 -12.27
CA TYR A 12 -6.54 -1.38 -11.10
C TYR A 12 -6.26 -0.53 -9.85
N GLU A 13 -5.42 0.50 -9.94
CA GLU A 13 -5.11 1.37 -8.80
C GLU A 13 -6.33 2.18 -8.32
N MET A 14 -7.21 2.59 -9.23
CA MET A 14 -8.48 3.24 -8.88
C MET A 14 -9.38 2.27 -8.11
N SER A 15 -9.49 1.02 -8.57
CA SER A 15 -10.24 -0.02 -7.88
C SER A 15 -9.67 -0.31 -6.48
N LEU A 16 -8.35 -0.39 -6.36
CA LEU A 16 -7.65 -0.59 -5.09
C LEU A 16 -7.89 0.58 -4.12
N SER A 17 -7.90 1.81 -4.65
CA SER A 17 -8.18 3.03 -3.89
C SER A 17 -9.61 3.06 -3.35
N LEU A 18 -10.60 2.70 -4.16
CA LEU A 18 -12.00 2.64 -3.73
C LEU A 18 -12.25 1.53 -2.70
N THR A 19 -11.58 0.37 -2.84
CA THR A 19 -11.62 -0.68 -1.80
C THR A 19 -11.07 -0.17 -0.47
N LEU A 20 -9.95 0.55 -0.48
CA LEU A 20 -9.38 1.13 0.76
C LEU A 20 -10.35 2.12 1.42
N GLU A 21 -10.98 2.96 0.63
CA GLU A 21 -11.93 3.96 1.11
C GLU A 21 -13.12 3.33 1.82
N TYR A 22 -13.84 2.41 1.17
CA TYR A 22 -14.96 1.73 1.82
C TYR A 22 -14.52 0.94 3.05
N PHE A 23 -13.32 0.36 3.03
CA PHE A 23 -12.76 -0.31 4.20
C PHE A 23 -12.55 0.67 5.38
N LYS A 24 -12.03 1.87 5.11
CA LYS A 24 -11.82 2.91 6.14
C LYS A 24 -13.13 3.54 6.64
N GLU A 25 -14.19 3.50 5.84
CA GLU A 25 -15.55 3.84 6.26
C GLU A 25 -16.20 2.75 7.15
N GLY A 26 -15.49 1.66 7.44
CA GLY A 26 -15.98 0.57 8.31
C GLY A 26 -16.81 -0.50 7.60
N ASN A 27 -16.85 -0.49 6.25
CA ASN A 27 -17.55 -1.53 5.51
C ASN A 27 -16.78 -2.87 5.59
N SER A 28 -17.52 -3.94 5.80
CA SER A 28 -16.99 -5.31 5.74
C SER A 28 -16.62 -5.71 4.31
N MET A 29 -15.73 -6.69 4.16
CA MET A 29 -15.32 -7.19 2.84
C MET A 29 -16.49 -7.64 1.94
N PRO A 30 -17.52 -8.35 2.45
CA PRO A 30 -18.70 -8.70 1.65
C PRO A 30 -19.48 -7.46 1.18
N GLU A 31 -19.64 -6.44 2.03
CA GLU A 31 -20.32 -5.19 1.67
C GLU A 31 -19.55 -4.42 0.59
N ILE A 32 -18.22 -4.35 0.70
CA ILE A 32 -17.35 -3.75 -0.31
C ILE A 32 -17.51 -4.47 -1.65
N ALA A 33 -17.46 -5.81 -1.64
CA ALA A 33 -17.62 -6.64 -2.83
C ALA A 33 -18.97 -6.36 -3.52
N TYR A 34 -20.05 -6.30 -2.72
CA TYR A 34 -21.40 -5.99 -3.20
C TYR A 34 -21.49 -4.57 -3.79
N LYS A 35 -21.05 -3.55 -3.04
CA LYS A 35 -21.08 -2.13 -3.46
C LYS A 35 -20.30 -1.91 -4.76
N MET A 36 -19.12 -2.51 -4.86
CA MET A 36 -18.25 -2.35 -6.03
C MET A 36 -18.63 -3.30 -7.19
N LYS A 37 -19.60 -4.20 -7.00
CA LYS A 37 -19.94 -5.27 -7.96
C LYS A 37 -18.71 -6.09 -8.37
N LEU A 38 -17.86 -6.41 -7.40
CA LEU A 38 -16.64 -7.21 -7.57
C LEU A 38 -16.79 -8.56 -6.88
N ALA A 39 -16.03 -9.56 -7.35
CA ALA A 39 -15.93 -10.83 -6.64
C ALA A 39 -15.27 -10.62 -5.27
N PHE A 40 -15.74 -11.37 -4.26
CA PHE A 40 -15.16 -11.35 -2.92
C PHE A 40 -13.64 -11.63 -2.93
N SER A 41 -13.21 -12.57 -3.77
CA SER A 41 -11.79 -12.90 -3.96
C SER A 41 -10.96 -11.76 -4.57
N THR A 42 -11.58 -10.83 -5.31
CA THR A 42 -10.93 -9.61 -5.78
C THR A 42 -10.68 -8.66 -4.62
N ILE A 43 -11.65 -8.50 -3.71
CA ILE A 43 -11.49 -7.71 -2.49
C ILE A 43 -10.42 -8.31 -1.58
N GLU A 44 -10.37 -9.64 -1.43
CA GLU A 44 -9.29 -10.32 -0.70
C GLU A 44 -7.89 -10.02 -1.28
N LYS A 45 -7.77 -10.01 -2.62
CA LYS A 45 -6.52 -9.65 -3.29
C LYS A 45 -6.17 -8.18 -3.11
N HIS A 46 -7.17 -7.28 -3.13
CA HIS A 46 -6.97 -5.88 -2.83
C HIS A 46 -6.45 -5.69 -1.42
N LEU A 47 -7.03 -6.34 -0.41
CA LEU A 47 -6.53 -6.27 0.96
C LEU A 47 -5.11 -6.84 1.11
N GLN A 48 -4.78 -7.97 0.45
CA GLN A 48 -3.40 -8.46 0.41
C GLN A 48 -2.45 -7.40 -0.13
N ARG A 49 -2.84 -6.72 -1.23
CA ARG A 49 -2.02 -5.66 -1.82
C ARG A 49 -1.92 -4.45 -0.90
N LEU A 50 -3.01 -4.03 -0.26
CA LEU A 50 -3.04 -2.91 0.68
C LEU A 50 -2.20 -3.19 1.93
N LEU A 51 -2.22 -4.41 2.47
CA LEU A 51 -1.36 -4.86 3.58
C LEU A 51 0.12 -4.87 3.17
N ALA A 52 0.43 -5.45 2.00
CA ALA A 52 1.79 -5.47 1.47
C ALA A 52 2.33 -4.06 1.21
N ASP A 53 1.45 -3.19 0.70
CA ASP A 53 1.70 -1.77 0.54
C ASP A 53 1.47 -1.01 1.85
N GLY A 54 1.38 -1.63 3.03
CA GLY A 54 1.24 -0.97 4.33
C GLY A 54 0.22 0.18 4.40
N ARG A 55 -0.83 0.14 3.56
CA ARG A 55 -1.92 1.12 3.50
C ARG A 55 -2.99 0.82 4.55
N ILE A 56 -3.00 -0.41 5.04
CA ILE A 56 -3.77 -0.90 6.18
C ILE A 56 -2.87 -1.78 7.05
N GLY A 57 -3.14 -1.82 8.34
CA GLY A 57 -2.52 -2.73 9.31
C GLY A 57 -3.29 -4.05 9.43
N ILE A 58 -2.61 -5.10 9.88
CA ILE A 58 -3.23 -6.42 10.05
C ILE A 58 -4.36 -6.42 11.09
N GLY A 59 -4.20 -5.65 12.17
CA GLY A 59 -5.22 -5.50 13.23
C GLY A 59 -6.48 -4.76 12.78
N GLU A 60 -6.44 -4.11 11.61
CA GLU A 60 -7.65 -3.53 11.01
C GLU A 60 -8.47 -4.60 10.26
N VAL A 61 -7.82 -5.68 9.82
CA VAL A 61 -8.41 -6.72 8.97
C VAL A 61 -8.82 -7.95 9.77
N LEU A 62 -8.08 -8.27 10.83
CA LEU A 62 -8.27 -9.45 11.67
C LEU A 62 -8.20 -9.07 13.15
N ASP A 63 -8.99 -9.76 13.97
CA ASP A 63 -8.88 -9.67 15.42
C ASP A 63 -7.56 -10.26 15.93
N GLU A 64 -7.12 -9.80 17.11
CA GLU A 64 -5.86 -10.23 17.72
C GLU A 64 -5.80 -11.73 17.99
N GLY A 65 -6.94 -12.36 18.31
CA GLY A 65 -7.03 -13.81 18.53
C GLY A 65 -6.68 -14.60 17.27
N LYS A 66 -7.30 -14.26 16.14
CA LYS A 66 -6.98 -14.86 14.83
C LYS A 66 -5.55 -14.59 14.41
N ILE A 67 -5.04 -13.38 14.63
CA ILE A 67 -3.64 -13.05 14.35
C ILE A 67 -2.71 -13.95 15.15
N GLY A 68 -2.92 -14.07 16.46
CA GLY A 68 -2.09 -14.90 17.35
C GLY A 68 -2.08 -16.38 16.94
N MET A 69 -3.26 -16.95 16.65
CA MET A 69 -3.39 -18.33 16.18
C MET A 69 -2.62 -18.56 14.88
N ILE A 70 -2.78 -17.67 13.90
CA ILE A 70 -2.08 -17.80 12.62
C ILE A 70 -0.57 -17.63 12.79
N LYS A 71 -0.11 -16.70 13.65
CA LYS A 71 1.32 -16.53 13.94
C LYS A 71 1.95 -17.79 14.55
N GLY A 72 1.26 -18.47 15.46
CA GLY A 72 1.70 -19.77 15.98
C GLY A 72 1.74 -20.85 14.89
N ALA A 73 0.73 -20.92 14.01
CA ALA A 73 0.77 -21.86 12.90
C ALA A 73 1.93 -21.59 11.92
N ILE A 74 2.35 -20.32 11.77
CA ILE A 74 3.46 -19.92 10.90
C ILE A 74 4.82 -20.40 11.44
N THR A 75 5.02 -20.49 12.76
CA THR A 75 6.28 -21.01 13.33
C THR A 75 6.41 -22.52 13.14
N ASP A 76 5.27 -23.23 13.12
CA ASP A 76 5.21 -24.68 13.25
C ASP A 76 4.97 -25.42 11.91
N CYS A 77 4.78 -24.69 10.82
CA CYS A 77 4.38 -25.26 9.53
C CYS A 77 5.21 -24.69 8.37
N GLY A 78 5.51 -25.54 7.38
CA GLY A 78 6.26 -25.16 6.19
C GLY A 78 5.38 -24.73 5.01
N SER A 79 4.09 -25.10 5.02
CA SER A 79 3.18 -24.85 3.89
C SER A 79 1.83 -24.23 4.30
N LEU A 80 1.21 -23.50 3.36
CA LEU A 80 -0.15 -22.94 3.57
C LEU A 80 -1.19 -24.01 3.87
N LYS A 81 -1.03 -25.21 3.28
CA LYS A 81 -1.96 -26.33 3.46
C LYS A 81 -1.87 -26.88 4.88
N GLU A 82 -0.66 -27.06 5.41
CA GLU A 82 -0.44 -27.45 6.81
C GLU A 82 -0.99 -26.41 7.79
N MET A 83 -0.71 -25.12 7.55
CA MET A 83 -1.25 -24.04 8.38
C MET A 83 -2.78 -24.10 8.43
N LYS A 84 -3.44 -24.22 7.26
CA LYS A 84 -4.90 -24.28 7.19
C LYS A 84 -5.48 -25.54 7.86
N ALA A 85 -4.76 -26.66 7.86
CA ALA A 85 -5.20 -27.89 8.51
C ALA A 85 -5.15 -27.81 10.05
N LYS A 86 -4.19 -27.06 10.62
CA LYS A 86 -4.08 -26.83 12.07
C LYS A 86 -5.01 -25.73 12.59
N LEU A 87 -5.40 -24.80 11.73
CA LEU A 87 -6.22 -23.65 12.11
C LEU A 87 -7.72 -24.00 12.09
N PRO A 88 -8.53 -23.31 12.91
CA PRO A 88 -9.99 -23.44 12.90
C PRO A 88 -10.61 -23.31 11.50
N GLY A 89 -11.76 -23.97 11.31
CA GLY A 89 -12.46 -24.05 10.02
C GLY A 89 -12.79 -22.68 9.41
N ASP A 90 -13.11 -21.70 10.25
CA ASP A 90 -13.48 -20.33 9.88
C ASP A 90 -12.29 -19.45 9.47
N VAL A 91 -11.04 -19.89 9.66
CA VAL A 91 -9.86 -19.14 9.22
C VAL A 91 -9.58 -19.38 7.74
N THR A 92 -9.76 -18.40 6.86
CA THR A 92 -9.60 -18.61 5.41
C THR A 92 -8.13 -18.58 4.97
N TYR A 93 -7.84 -19.15 3.79
CA TYR A 93 -6.51 -19.03 3.18
C TYR A 93 -6.08 -17.56 2.97
N ALA A 94 -7.02 -16.66 2.68
CA ALA A 94 -6.70 -15.24 2.52
C ALA A 94 -6.23 -14.63 3.84
N GLN A 95 -6.85 -15.00 4.96
CA GLN A 95 -6.46 -14.53 6.29
C GLN A 95 -5.06 -15.02 6.68
N ILE A 96 -4.74 -16.28 6.37
CA ILE A 96 -3.37 -16.82 6.56
C ILE A 96 -2.37 -16.00 5.74
N ARG A 97 -2.69 -15.67 4.49
CA ARG A 97 -1.84 -14.84 3.62
C ARG A 97 -1.67 -13.42 4.18
N TYR A 98 -2.70 -12.81 4.74
CA TYR A 98 -2.60 -11.48 5.35
C TYR A 98 -1.53 -11.44 6.43
N VAL A 99 -1.55 -12.42 7.33
CA VAL A 99 -0.54 -12.51 8.41
C VAL A 99 0.84 -12.81 7.84
N LEU A 100 0.97 -13.75 6.90
CA LEU A 100 2.26 -14.04 6.25
C LEU A 100 2.86 -12.80 5.55
N ILE A 101 2.04 -11.96 4.92
CA ILE A 101 2.47 -10.71 4.28
C ILE A 101 3.05 -9.76 5.34
N CYS A 102 2.37 -9.60 6.48
CA CYS A 102 2.82 -8.73 7.56
C CYS A 102 4.07 -9.25 8.27
N GLU A 103 4.21 -10.57 8.40
CA GLU A 103 5.41 -11.23 8.94
C GLU A 103 6.58 -11.26 7.94
N GLY A 104 6.38 -10.81 6.69
CA GLY A 104 7.42 -10.85 5.65
C GLY A 104 7.75 -12.27 5.16
N LYS A 105 6.95 -13.27 5.57
CA LYS A 105 7.13 -14.68 5.23
C LYS A 105 6.36 -15.10 3.98
N PHE A 106 5.49 -14.22 3.47
CA PHE A 106 4.86 -14.42 2.17
C PHE A 106 5.83 -14.03 1.05
N LYS A 107 6.15 -14.98 0.16
CA LYS A 107 6.98 -14.72 -1.03
C LYS A 107 6.24 -13.79 -1.99
N MET A 108 6.42 -12.48 -1.80
CA MET A 108 5.95 -11.48 -2.73
C MET A 108 6.79 -11.50 -4.01
N ARG A 109 6.16 -11.23 -5.15
CA ARG A 109 6.88 -11.08 -6.41
C ARG A 109 7.88 -9.91 -6.26
N LYS A 110 9.17 -10.23 -6.31
CA LYS A 110 10.23 -9.23 -6.42
C LYS A 110 10.27 -8.70 -7.85
N ALA A 111 10.55 -7.41 -8.00
CA ALA A 111 10.64 -6.74 -9.28
C ALA A 111 11.89 -5.85 -9.30
N PRO A 112 12.36 -5.39 -10.47
CA PRO A 112 13.42 -4.39 -10.54
C PRO A 112 13.06 -3.16 -9.70
N ILE A 113 14.04 -2.55 -9.04
CA ILE A 113 13.84 -1.41 -8.14
C ILE A 113 13.07 -0.25 -8.80
N GLU A 114 13.23 -0.06 -10.10
CA GLU A 114 12.48 0.93 -10.88
C GLU A 114 10.96 0.78 -10.71
N SER A 115 10.45 -0.45 -10.61
CA SER A 115 9.01 -0.69 -10.39
C SER A 115 8.55 -0.18 -9.02
N ALA A 116 9.39 -0.37 -7.99
CA ALA A 116 9.11 0.13 -6.65
C ALA A 116 9.19 1.66 -6.59
N VAL A 117 10.19 2.25 -7.25
CA VAL A 117 10.35 3.70 -7.40
C VAL A 117 9.15 4.32 -8.11
N ASN A 118 8.75 3.79 -9.26
CA ASN A 118 7.61 4.31 -10.02
C ASN A 118 6.32 4.26 -9.22
N THR A 119 6.10 3.16 -8.49
CA THR A 119 4.97 3.02 -7.56
C THR A 119 5.03 4.06 -6.45
N TYR A 120 6.21 4.25 -5.84
CA TYR A 120 6.40 5.24 -4.79
C TYR A 120 6.17 6.66 -5.30
N MET A 121 6.73 7.00 -6.47
CA MET A 121 6.58 8.34 -7.05
C MET A 121 5.12 8.64 -7.36
N GLY A 122 4.39 7.74 -8.02
CA GLY A 122 2.98 7.94 -8.34
C GLY A 122 2.08 8.06 -7.11
N ASN A 123 2.29 7.21 -6.10
CA ASN A 123 1.39 7.10 -4.95
C ASN A 123 1.76 7.99 -3.76
N TYR A 124 3.03 8.35 -3.61
CA TYR A 124 3.55 9.08 -2.45
C TYR A 124 4.16 10.42 -2.82
N CYS A 125 4.88 10.53 -3.95
CA CYS A 125 5.58 11.77 -4.28
C CYS A 125 4.69 12.74 -5.06
N HIS A 126 4.19 12.35 -6.23
CA HIS A 126 3.44 13.22 -7.13
C HIS A 126 2.16 13.74 -6.48
N ARG A 127 1.37 12.86 -5.84
CA ARG A 127 0.11 13.26 -5.20
C ARG A 127 0.31 14.22 -4.01
N LYS A 128 1.44 14.12 -3.30
CA LYS A 128 1.72 15.01 -2.15
C LYS A 128 2.33 16.33 -2.56
N CYS A 129 3.16 16.32 -3.60
CA CYS A 129 3.95 17.46 -4.04
C CYS A 129 3.44 18.03 -5.36
N PHE A 130 2.15 17.86 -5.69
CA PHE A 130 1.61 18.11 -7.03
C PHE A 130 1.76 19.58 -7.50
N ARG A 131 1.95 20.52 -6.58
CA ARG A 131 2.25 21.95 -6.88
C ARG A 131 3.72 22.32 -6.80
N HIS A 132 4.56 21.39 -6.39
CA HIS A 132 5.98 21.60 -6.15
C HIS A 132 6.80 20.83 -7.17
N GLU A 133 6.68 21.21 -8.45
CA GLU A 133 7.39 20.56 -9.56
C GLU A 133 8.90 20.50 -9.32
N ASN A 134 9.50 21.58 -8.82
CA ASN A 134 10.93 21.62 -8.45
C ASN A 134 11.32 20.52 -7.45
N ILE A 135 10.43 20.19 -6.50
CA ILE A 135 10.66 19.12 -5.52
C ILE A 135 10.50 17.75 -6.19
N ILE A 136 9.49 17.58 -7.05
CA ILE A 136 9.27 16.34 -7.81
C ILE A 136 10.48 16.05 -8.70
N PHE A 137 10.95 17.03 -9.49
CA PHE A 137 12.13 16.88 -10.34
C PHE A 137 13.37 16.54 -9.53
N GLY A 138 13.61 17.26 -8.42
CA GLY A 138 14.73 16.95 -7.53
C GLY A 138 14.65 15.54 -6.91
N CYS A 139 13.46 15.00 -6.64
CA CYS A 139 13.30 13.62 -6.19
C CYS A 139 13.55 12.62 -7.33
N ARG A 140 13.06 12.92 -8.54
CA ARG A 140 13.24 12.09 -9.74
C ARG A 140 14.71 11.87 -10.06
N ASP A 141 15.53 12.92 -10.01
CA ASP A 141 16.96 12.82 -10.29
C ASP A 141 17.67 11.92 -9.28
N LYS A 142 17.36 12.09 -8.00
CA LYS A 142 17.90 11.23 -6.94
C LYS A 142 17.46 9.77 -7.09
N PHE A 143 16.21 9.53 -7.49
CA PHE A 143 15.73 8.17 -7.78
C PHE A 143 16.45 7.56 -8.98
N ALA A 144 16.72 8.33 -10.04
CA ALA A 144 17.47 7.86 -11.19
C ALA A 144 18.91 7.46 -10.79
N ILE A 145 19.56 8.23 -9.92
CA ILE A 145 20.88 7.89 -9.35
C ILE A 145 20.79 6.61 -8.52
N LEU A 146 19.77 6.47 -7.67
CA LEU A 146 19.55 5.28 -6.84
C LEU A 146 19.37 4.02 -7.70
N ILE A 147 18.51 4.08 -8.73
CA ILE A 147 18.26 2.97 -9.65
C ILE A 147 19.56 2.53 -10.30
N LYS A 148 20.38 3.47 -10.80
CA LYS A 148 21.70 3.16 -11.38
C LYS A 148 22.65 2.51 -10.37
N LYS A 149 22.64 2.97 -9.12
CA LYS A 149 23.53 2.46 -8.06
C LYS A 149 23.15 1.04 -7.62
N ILE A 150 21.86 0.74 -7.53
CA ILE A 150 21.36 -0.57 -7.10
C ILE A 150 21.36 -1.58 -8.26
N GLY A 151 21.12 -1.14 -9.49
CA GLY A 151 21.02 -2.02 -10.66
C GLY A 151 19.77 -2.89 -10.63
N ASP A 152 19.88 -4.12 -11.16
CA ASP A 152 18.77 -5.05 -11.34
C ASP A 152 18.43 -5.90 -10.09
N VAL A 153 18.87 -5.47 -8.91
CA VAL A 153 18.57 -6.18 -7.67
C VAL A 153 17.05 -6.25 -7.46
N PRO A 154 16.46 -7.47 -7.43
CA PRO A 154 15.03 -7.61 -7.31
C PRO A 154 14.62 -7.28 -5.87
N ILE A 155 13.65 -6.38 -5.73
CA ILE A 155 13.17 -5.88 -4.44
C ILE A 155 11.63 -5.90 -4.41
N THR A 156 11.07 -6.09 -3.24
CA THR A 156 9.64 -5.88 -2.98
C THR A 156 9.37 -4.41 -2.71
N PHE A 157 8.14 -3.97 -2.96
CA PHE A 157 7.76 -2.59 -2.62
C PHE A 157 7.83 -2.31 -1.11
N ARG A 158 7.63 -3.33 -0.28
CA ARG A 158 7.75 -3.25 1.18
C ARG A 158 9.20 -2.98 1.59
N GLU A 159 10.15 -3.80 1.15
CA GLU A 159 11.59 -3.60 1.41
C GLU A 159 12.01 -2.19 0.97
N PHE A 160 11.62 -1.77 -0.24
CA PHE A 160 11.91 -0.41 -0.73
C PHE A 160 11.33 0.69 0.15
N ARG A 161 10.09 0.51 0.64
CA ARG A 161 9.47 1.48 1.54
C ARG A 161 10.16 1.53 2.89
N GLU A 162 10.54 0.39 3.45
CA GLU A 162 11.28 0.32 4.71
C GLU A 162 12.60 1.09 4.58
N MET A 163 13.34 0.92 3.48
CA MET A 163 14.54 1.72 3.18
C MET A 163 14.24 3.22 3.10
N MET A 164 13.10 3.59 2.49
CA MET A 164 12.66 4.99 2.50
C MET A 164 12.34 5.47 3.91
N ASN A 165 11.62 4.69 4.72
CA ASN A 165 11.10 5.13 6.02
C ASN A 165 12.16 5.12 7.14
N ASN A 166 13.17 4.26 7.04
CA ASN A 166 14.28 4.16 8.00
C ASN A 166 15.42 5.14 7.70
N ASP A 167 15.23 6.01 6.70
CA ASP A 167 16.22 6.98 6.22
C ASP A 167 17.53 6.37 5.68
N ASP A 168 17.51 5.07 5.33
CA ASP A 168 18.53 4.41 4.51
C ASP A 168 18.64 5.11 3.14
N ILE A 169 17.52 5.67 2.65
CA ILE A 169 17.43 6.46 1.42
C ILE A 169 16.91 7.88 1.71
N LYS A 170 17.77 8.88 1.56
CA LYS A 170 17.46 10.31 1.80
C LYS A 170 17.06 11.07 0.53
N ILE A 171 15.92 10.68 -0.06
CA ILE A 171 15.39 11.31 -1.28
C ILE A 171 14.38 12.40 -0.96
N CYS A 172 13.32 12.04 -0.23
CA CYS A 172 12.18 12.91 0.07
C CYS A 172 12.56 14.02 1.05
N ARG A 173 12.09 15.25 0.79
CA ARG A 173 12.28 16.43 1.66
C ARG A 173 11.13 16.65 2.67
N LEU A 174 10.04 15.88 2.56
CA LEU A 174 8.95 15.95 3.52
C LEU A 174 9.39 15.43 4.89
N LEU A 175 8.83 16.00 5.95
CA LEU A 175 8.99 15.49 7.32
C LEU A 175 8.57 14.00 7.41
N PRO A 176 9.20 13.19 8.30
CA PRO A 176 8.95 11.74 8.37
C PRO A 176 7.48 11.34 8.53
N GLU A 177 6.71 12.13 9.27
CA GLU A 177 5.25 11.97 9.42
C GLU A 177 4.50 12.16 8.10
N LYS A 178 4.81 13.22 7.33
CA LYS A 178 4.22 13.49 6.01
C LYS A 178 4.71 12.48 4.96
N LYS A 179 5.98 12.06 5.04
CA LYS A 179 6.61 11.08 4.13
C LYS A 179 5.91 9.72 4.19
N ARG A 180 5.53 9.25 5.38
CA ARG A 180 4.91 7.92 5.60
C ARG A 180 3.44 7.84 5.17
N MET A 181 2.75 8.97 5.07
CA MET A 181 1.33 8.98 4.69
C MET A 181 1.09 8.49 3.27
N TYR A 182 0.00 7.78 3.03
CA TYR A 182 -0.47 7.46 1.67
C TYR A 182 -1.54 8.49 1.26
N VAL A 183 -1.59 8.84 -0.03
CA VAL A 183 -2.64 9.72 -0.58
C VAL A 183 -3.42 8.94 -1.63
N SER A 184 -4.68 8.62 -1.32
CA SER A 184 -5.58 8.00 -2.29
C SER A 184 -5.86 8.96 -3.45
N TRP A 185 -6.30 8.43 -4.59
CA TRP A 185 -6.67 9.27 -5.73
C TRP A 185 -7.79 10.25 -5.36
N LYS A 186 -8.83 9.79 -4.64
CA LYS A 186 -9.92 10.63 -4.16
C LYS A 186 -9.44 11.72 -3.21
N CYS A 187 -8.55 11.41 -2.26
CA CYS A 187 -7.98 12.44 -1.39
C CYS A 187 -7.19 13.47 -2.21
N PHE A 188 -6.36 13.03 -3.16
CA PHE A 188 -5.65 13.92 -4.06
C PHE A 188 -6.60 14.84 -4.86
N GLU A 189 -7.64 14.29 -5.48
CA GLU A 189 -8.64 15.08 -6.21
C GLU A 189 -9.32 16.11 -5.33
N ARG A 190 -9.67 15.72 -4.10
CA ARG A 190 -10.31 16.61 -3.13
C ARG A 190 -9.39 17.75 -2.72
N MET A 191 -8.15 17.44 -2.34
CA MET A 191 -7.13 18.44 -2.02
C MET A 191 -6.88 19.39 -3.20
N SER A 192 -6.78 18.84 -4.41
CA SER A 192 -6.62 19.63 -5.63
C SER A 192 -7.77 20.59 -5.88
N ARG A 193 -9.02 20.20 -5.57
CA ARG A 193 -10.20 21.08 -5.69
C ARG A 193 -10.24 22.17 -4.61
N MET A 194 -9.71 21.87 -3.42
CA MET A 194 -9.65 22.80 -2.29
C MET A 194 -8.47 23.78 -2.37
N ASP A 195 -7.67 23.71 -3.43
CA ASP A 195 -6.47 24.52 -3.62
C ASP A 195 -5.40 24.33 -2.52
N LYS A 196 -5.37 23.16 -1.86
CA LYS A 196 -4.42 22.84 -0.76
C LYS A 196 -3.51 21.68 -1.14
N ASP A 197 -2.28 21.65 -0.63
CA ASP A 197 -1.42 20.46 -0.69
C ASP A 197 -0.79 20.06 0.66
N PHE A 198 0.04 18.99 0.66
CA PHE A 198 0.63 18.45 1.90
C PHE A 198 1.67 19.38 2.56
N TRP A 199 2.15 20.39 1.85
CA TRP A 199 3.05 21.41 2.38
C TRP A 199 2.29 22.49 3.14
N ASP A 200 1.06 22.80 2.72
CA ASP A 200 0.23 23.86 3.30
C ASP A 200 -0.46 23.47 4.62
N VAL A 201 -0.75 22.18 4.82
CA VAL A 201 -1.46 21.73 6.02
C VAL A 201 -0.48 21.50 7.19
N SER A 202 -0.61 22.30 8.25
CA SER A 202 0.21 22.23 9.47
C SER A 202 -0.35 21.26 10.51
N ASP A 203 -1.68 21.10 10.60
CA ASP A 203 -2.37 20.28 11.61
C ASP A 203 -2.71 18.85 11.12
N ARG A 204 -2.48 17.85 11.98
CA ARG A 204 -2.72 16.42 11.73
C ARG A 204 -4.21 16.14 11.55
N GLN A 205 -5.09 16.87 12.25
CA GLN A 205 -6.53 16.66 12.19
C GLN A 205 -7.13 17.22 10.90
N GLU A 206 -6.79 18.45 10.49
CA GLU A 206 -7.20 19.00 9.19
C GLU A 206 -6.74 18.12 8.00
N ARG A 207 -5.60 17.42 8.13
CA ARG A 207 -5.08 16.49 7.13
C ARG A 207 -5.87 15.18 7.05
N ILE A 208 -6.31 14.67 8.20
CA ILE A 208 -7.18 13.50 8.27
C ILE A 208 -8.55 13.87 7.69
N ASP A 209 -9.09 15.02 8.08
CA ASP A 209 -10.38 15.51 7.62
C ASP A 209 -10.37 15.78 6.11
N ALA A 210 -9.29 16.35 5.55
CA ALA A 210 -9.13 16.55 4.11
C ALA A 210 -9.14 15.23 3.31
N CYS A 211 -8.67 14.12 3.88
CA CYS A 211 -8.68 12.82 3.22
C CYS A 211 -9.90 11.94 3.56
N LEU A 212 -10.66 12.23 4.63
CA LEU A 212 -11.74 11.36 5.15
C LEU A 212 -13.16 11.96 5.14
N SER A 213 -13.34 13.22 4.75
CA SER A 213 -14.69 13.81 4.50
C SER A 213 -15.00 14.00 3.02
#